data_AF-A0A4V1AQ63-F1
#
_entry.id   AF-A0A4V1AQ63-F1
#
_cell.length_a   1.000
_cell.length_b   1.000
_cell.length_c   1.000
_cell.angle_alpha   90.00
_cell.angle_beta   90.00
_cell.angle_gamma   90.00
#
_symmetry.space_group_name_H-M   'P 1'
#
loop_
_entity.id
_entity.type
_entity.pdbx_description
1 polymer ?
#
loop_
_entity_poly.entity_id
_entity_poly.type
_entity_poly.pdbx_seq_one_letter_code
_entity_poly.pdbx_strand_id
1 'polypeptide(L)'
;MAKTKKDIDLKEEQPKKGLFKKMFSGKTEQKKVFQIMKTKKNLNLYFYTDVNNILLILENGIRLLKDQKLNKTEEYIVWTYLENNNSIGLEFDSSTRAHFWKWASEAKVDVEKISVIGINAEKLARHCKKDWGLDTVGNLVYIYETIPVEAIDFIMIKDKANLKRIETFVEANDIDIDVFYGETGNIKQKEKEEK
;
A
#
# COMPACT_ATOMS: atom_id res chain seq x y z
N MET A 1 19.03 11.92 -35.09
CA MET A 1 19.05 10.73 -34.23
C MET A 1 18.06 10.94 -33.09
N ALA A 2 16.92 10.23 -33.11
CA ALA A 2 15.92 10.34 -32.05
C ALA A 2 16.49 9.68 -30.78
N LYS A 3 16.56 10.43 -29.68
CA LYS A 3 16.87 9.86 -28.36
C LYS A 3 15.77 8.86 -28.04
N THR A 4 16.10 7.57 -28.02
CA THR A 4 15.28 6.52 -27.43
C THR A 4 14.92 6.99 -26.03
N LYS A 5 13.62 7.20 -25.77
CA LYS A 5 13.13 7.41 -24.40
C LYS A 5 13.56 6.17 -23.64
N LYS A 6 14.48 6.33 -22.69
CA LYS A 6 14.80 5.29 -21.74
C LYS A 6 13.50 5.01 -20.98
N ASP A 7 12.94 3.82 -21.11
CA ASP A 7 11.78 3.43 -20.29
C ASP A 7 12.22 3.54 -18.83
N ILE A 8 11.56 4.42 -18.09
CA ILE A 8 11.88 4.67 -16.68
C ILE A 8 11.22 3.55 -15.89
N ASP A 9 12.00 2.77 -15.17
CA ASP A 9 11.46 1.83 -14.19
C ASP A 9 10.89 2.60 -13.01
N LEU A 10 9.56 2.66 -12.94
CA LEU A 10 8.83 3.40 -11.92
C LEU A 10 8.99 2.79 -10.52
N LYS A 11 9.43 1.53 -10.41
CA LYS A 11 9.75 0.89 -9.11
C LYS A 11 10.99 1.51 -8.48
N GLU A 12 11.96 1.89 -9.31
CA GLU A 12 13.27 2.35 -8.87
C GLU A 12 13.41 3.87 -8.89
N GLU A 13 12.80 4.54 -9.86
CA GLU A 13 13.00 5.96 -10.09
C GLU A 13 11.69 6.74 -10.14
N GLN A 14 11.60 7.78 -9.31
CA GLN A 14 10.55 8.77 -9.44
C GLN A 14 10.68 9.52 -10.78
N PRO A 15 9.60 9.68 -11.56
CA PRO A 15 9.62 10.46 -12.79
C PRO A 15 10.12 11.89 -12.56
N LYS A 16 11.20 12.29 -13.25
CA LYS A 16 11.71 13.67 -13.17
C LYS A 16 10.69 14.63 -13.78
N LYS A 17 10.23 15.61 -13.00
CA LYS A 17 9.48 16.74 -13.54
C LYS A 17 10.39 17.51 -14.49
N GLY A 18 9.96 17.68 -15.75
CA GLY A 18 10.70 18.50 -16.71
C GLY A 18 10.95 19.90 -16.14
N LEU A 19 12.16 20.43 -16.34
CA LEU A 19 12.65 21.69 -15.75
C LEU A 19 11.70 22.89 -15.93
N PHE A 20 10.82 22.88 -16.94
CA PHE A 20 9.87 23.95 -17.26
C PHE A 20 8.47 23.81 -16.59
N LYS A 21 8.19 22.73 -15.86
CA LYS A 21 6.88 22.50 -15.21
C LYS A 21 6.82 22.92 -13.73
N LYS A 22 7.84 23.63 -13.25
CA LYS A 22 8.11 23.82 -11.82
C LYS A 22 7.12 24.70 -11.03
N MET A 23 6.24 25.48 -11.67
CA MET A 23 5.40 26.44 -10.92
C MET A 23 3.89 26.11 -10.79
N PHE A 24 3.31 25.20 -11.59
CA PHE A 24 1.84 24.97 -11.52
C PHE A 24 1.37 23.50 -11.63
N SER A 25 2.27 22.50 -11.71
CA SER A 25 1.87 21.09 -11.93
C SER A 25 2.28 20.14 -10.78
N GLY A 26 2.07 20.57 -9.54
CA GLY A 26 2.67 19.96 -8.34
C GLY A 26 2.47 18.45 -8.17
N LYS A 27 1.34 17.87 -8.60
CA LYS A 27 1.03 16.45 -8.40
C LYS A 27 0.19 15.88 -9.56
N THR A 28 0.80 15.70 -10.74
CA THR A 28 0.04 15.41 -11.97
C THR A 28 -0.47 13.97 -11.97
N GLU A 29 0.37 13.03 -11.53
CA GLU A 29 -0.01 11.63 -11.50
C GLU A 29 -1.02 11.38 -10.37
N GLN A 30 -0.90 12.05 -9.22
CA GLN A 30 -1.93 11.97 -8.17
C GLN A 30 -3.32 12.36 -8.68
N LYS A 31 -3.44 13.42 -9.49
CA LYS A 31 -4.73 13.83 -10.06
C LYS A 31 -5.33 12.75 -10.96
N LYS A 32 -4.51 12.07 -11.77
CA LYS A 32 -4.96 10.95 -12.60
C LYS A 32 -5.40 9.77 -11.74
N VAL A 33 -4.66 9.47 -10.67
CA VAL A 33 -5.03 8.45 -9.69
C VAL A 33 -6.41 8.74 -9.11
N PHE A 34 -6.64 9.95 -8.58
CA PHE A 34 -7.95 10.31 -8.03
C PHE A 34 -9.07 10.21 -9.07
N GLN A 35 -8.80 10.55 -10.34
CA GLN A 35 -9.77 10.39 -11.42
C GLN A 35 -10.12 8.91 -11.69
N ILE A 36 -9.11 8.03 -11.69
CA ILE A 36 -9.30 6.58 -11.84
C ILE A 36 -10.12 6.05 -10.66
N MET A 37 -9.73 6.39 -9.44
CA MET A 37 -10.39 5.95 -8.19
C MET A 37 -11.85 6.40 -8.13
N LYS A 38 -12.13 7.66 -8.48
CA LYS A 38 -13.51 8.18 -8.59
C LYS A 38 -14.34 7.40 -9.59
N THR A 39 -13.77 7.05 -10.75
CA THR A 39 -14.45 6.26 -11.78
C THR A 39 -14.75 4.84 -11.28
N LYS A 40 -13.82 4.24 -10.53
CA LYS A 40 -13.96 2.90 -9.95
C LYS A 40 -14.81 2.85 -8.67
N LYS A 41 -15.19 4.00 -8.11
CA LYS A 41 -15.91 4.12 -6.82
C LYS A 41 -15.19 3.40 -5.66
N ASN A 42 -13.85 3.43 -5.68
CA ASN A 42 -13.01 2.87 -4.62
C ASN A 42 -12.08 3.98 -4.10
N LEU A 43 -12.09 4.22 -2.79
CA LEU A 43 -11.27 5.24 -2.13
C LEU A 43 -9.94 4.69 -1.60
N ASN A 44 -9.79 3.36 -1.58
CA ASN A 44 -8.61 2.69 -1.06
C ASN A 44 -7.69 2.17 -2.16
N LEU A 45 -6.40 2.39 -1.94
CA LEU A 45 -5.31 1.73 -2.64
C LEU A 45 -4.87 0.53 -1.80
N TYR A 46 -4.56 -0.60 -2.42
CA TYR A 46 -4.28 -1.84 -1.70
C TYR A 46 -2.80 -2.17 -1.66
N PHE A 47 -2.32 -2.49 -0.45
CA PHE A 47 -1.01 -3.04 -0.20
C PHE A 47 -1.13 -4.47 0.34
N TYR A 48 -0.38 -5.40 -0.23
CA TYR A 48 -0.35 -6.80 0.17
C TYR A 48 1.01 -7.10 0.78
N THR A 49 1.02 -7.74 1.95
CA THR A 49 2.26 -8.10 2.65
C THR A 49 2.03 -9.28 3.59
N ASP A 50 3.10 -9.77 4.19
CA ASP A 50 3.03 -10.82 5.20
C ASP A 50 2.45 -10.27 6.51
N VAL A 51 1.59 -11.05 7.15
CA VAL A 51 0.94 -10.70 8.43
C VAL A 51 1.94 -10.38 9.54
N ASN A 52 3.14 -10.96 9.51
CA ASN A 52 4.16 -10.70 10.52
C ASN A 52 4.72 -9.27 10.43
N ASN A 53 4.56 -8.59 9.28
CA ASN A 53 5.00 -7.21 9.11
C ASN A 53 4.06 -6.19 9.76
N ILE A 54 2.82 -6.57 10.09
CA ILE A 54 1.77 -5.62 10.45
C ILE A 54 2.12 -4.80 11.68
N LEU A 55 2.73 -5.39 12.71
CA LEU A 55 3.11 -4.63 13.90
C LEU A 55 4.19 -3.60 13.61
N LEU A 56 5.22 -3.98 12.84
CA LEU A 56 6.24 -3.02 12.41
C LEU A 56 5.62 -1.90 11.57
N ILE A 57 4.64 -2.21 10.72
CA ILE A 57 3.89 -1.21 9.94
C ILE A 57 3.06 -0.29 10.84
N LEU A 58 2.37 -0.82 11.85
CA LEU A 58 1.58 -0.03 12.80
C LEU A 58 2.47 0.89 13.67
N GLU A 59 3.71 0.49 13.93
CA GLU A 59 4.67 1.31 14.70
C GLU A 59 5.34 2.39 13.84
N ASN A 60 5.57 2.12 12.55
CA ASN A 60 6.54 2.88 11.75
C ASN A 60 6.01 3.41 10.41
N GLY A 61 4.78 3.05 10.05
CA GLY A 61 4.26 3.17 8.70
C GLY A 61 4.85 2.14 7.73
N ILE A 62 4.36 2.11 6.49
CA ILE A 62 4.94 1.27 5.44
C ILE A 62 6.18 2.01 4.92
N ARG A 63 7.37 1.53 5.28
CA ARG A 63 8.65 2.14 4.86
C ARG A 63 9.15 1.53 3.55
N LEU A 64 9.91 2.34 2.81
CA LEU A 64 10.71 1.85 1.70
C LEU A 64 11.72 0.83 2.22
N LEU A 65 12.06 -0.21 1.43
CA LEU A 65 12.97 -1.26 1.92
C LEU A 65 14.34 -0.70 2.30
N LYS A 66 14.85 0.31 1.57
CA LYS A 66 16.13 0.96 1.89
C LYS A 66 16.11 1.74 3.21
N ASP A 67 14.93 2.12 3.69
CA ASP A 67 14.72 2.92 4.89
C ASP A 67 14.30 2.05 6.08
N GLN A 68 14.17 0.73 5.89
CA GLN A 68 13.86 -0.21 6.96
C GLN A 68 15.02 -0.24 7.98
N LYS A 69 14.65 -0.14 9.25
CA LYS A 69 15.58 -0.20 10.38
C LYS A 69 15.01 -1.17 11.38
N LEU A 70 15.56 -2.39 11.39
CA LEU A 70 15.14 -3.47 12.26
C LEU A 70 16.13 -3.62 13.41
N ASN A 71 15.59 -3.82 14.61
CA ASN A 71 16.36 -4.29 15.74
C ASN A 71 16.80 -5.76 15.52
N LYS A 72 17.78 -6.23 16.31
CA LYS A 72 18.35 -7.59 16.15
C LYS A 72 17.32 -8.73 16.25
N THR A 73 16.17 -8.47 16.87
CA THR A 73 15.10 -9.44 17.11
C THR A 73 13.92 -9.26 16.17
N GLU A 74 13.94 -8.23 15.32
CA GLU A 74 12.86 -7.91 14.39
C GLU A 74 13.16 -8.52 13.03
N GLU A 75 12.11 -9.01 12.38
CA GLU A 75 12.15 -9.53 11.02
C GLU A 75 11.05 -8.85 10.21
N TYR A 76 11.37 -8.51 8.96
CA TYR A 76 10.42 -7.95 8.00
C TYR A 76 10.48 -8.79 6.72
N ILE A 77 9.39 -9.49 6.42
CA ILE A 77 9.28 -10.44 5.32
C ILE A 77 8.93 -9.67 4.04
N VAL A 78 9.82 -9.67 3.06
CA VAL A 78 9.65 -8.85 1.85
C VAL A 78 9.02 -9.66 0.71
N TRP A 79 7.88 -9.17 0.21
CA TRP A 79 7.29 -9.63 -1.06
C TRP A 79 7.57 -8.60 -2.15
N THR A 80 8.54 -8.88 -3.02
CA THR A 80 9.04 -7.99 -4.09
C THR A 80 7.99 -7.56 -5.13
N TYR A 81 6.74 -8.00 -4.96
CA TYR A 81 5.60 -7.59 -5.77
C TYR A 81 5.30 -6.09 -5.63
N LEU A 82 5.11 -5.61 -4.39
CA LEU A 82 4.82 -4.19 -4.09
C LEU A 82 5.91 -3.51 -3.27
N GLU A 83 6.86 -4.27 -2.74
CA GLU A 83 7.87 -3.79 -1.80
C GLU A 83 9.19 -3.60 -2.54
N ASN A 84 9.62 -2.35 -2.69
CA ASN A 84 10.84 -2.02 -3.43
C ASN A 84 11.76 -1.11 -2.59
N ASN A 85 13.03 -1.04 -2.99
CA ASN A 85 14.02 -0.20 -2.31
C ASN A 85 13.64 1.27 -2.33
N ASN A 86 13.10 1.74 -3.45
CA ASN A 86 12.87 3.17 -3.69
C ASN A 86 11.41 3.56 -3.75
N SER A 87 10.49 2.59 -3.74
CA SER A 87 9.05 2.84 -3.80
C SER A 87 8.23 1.75 -3.10
N ILE A 88 7.01 2.11 -2.74
CA ILE A 88 5.94 1.19 -2.33
C ILE A 88 4.89 1.21 -3.42
N GLY A 89 4.62 0.04 -4.00
CA GLY A 89 3.53 -0.16 -4.95
C GLY A 89 2.19 -0.31 -4.23
N LEU A 90 1.12 0.24 -4.81
CA LEU A 90 -0.25 0.04 -4.35
C LEU A 90 -1.17 -0.24 -5.55
N GLU A 91 -2.16 -1.11 -5.38
CA GLU A 91 -3.14 -1.44 -6.43
C GLU A 91 -4.43 -0.62 -6.34
N PHE A 92 -5.08 -0.33 -7.48
CA PHE A 92 -6.33 0.46 -7.51
C PHE A 92 -7.62 -0.36 -7.32
N ASP A 93 -7.60 -1.70 -7.47
CA ASP A 93 -8.83 -2.46 -7.73
C ASP A 93 -8.77 -3.95 -7.30
N SER A 94 -9.96 -4.49 -7.05
CA SER A 94 -10.25 -5.91 -6.97
C SER A 94 -9.93 -6.70 -8.24
N SER A 95 -10.10 -6.11 -9.43
CA SER A 95 -9.80 -6.80 -10.71
C SER A 95 -8.31 -7.12 -10.85
N THR A 96 -7.42 -6.27 -10.29
CA THR A 96 -5.98 -6.54 -10.27
C THR A 96 -5.52 -7.47 -9.18
N ARG A 97 -6.39 -7.78 -8.20
CA ARG A 97 -6.12 -8.88 -7.27
C ARG A 97 -5.85 -10.18 -8.02
N ALA A 98 -6.37 -10.35 -9.23
CA ALA A 98 -6.01 -11.49 -10.07
C ALA A 98 -4.50 -11.56 -10.37
N HIS A 99 -3.83 -10.42 -10.58
CA HIS A 99 -2.37 -10.36 -10.74
C HIS A 99 -1.66 -10.71 -9.45
N PHE A 100 -2.07 -10.13 -8.32
CA PHE A 100 -1.51 -10.48 -7.01
C PHE A 100 -1.70 -11.97 -6.68
N TRP A 101 -2.91 -12.52 -6.84
CA TRP A 101 -3.21 -13.92 -6.54
C TRP A 101 -2.48 -14.88 -7.48
N LYS A 102 -2.34 -14.52 -8.76
CA LYS A 102 -1.51 -15.27 -9.70
C LYS A 102 -0.06 -15.29 -9.23
N TRP A 103 0.51 -14.12 -8.92
CA TRP A 103 1.87 -14.01 -8.39
C TRP A 103 2.04 -14.80 -7.08
N ALA A 104 1.12 -14.68 -6.13
CA ALA A 104 1.16 -15.36 -4.85
C ALA A 104 1.12 -16.88 -5.02
N SER A 105 0.31 -17.39 -5.95
CA SER A 105 0.25 -18.81 -6.30
C SER A 105 1.56 -19.28 -6.95
N GLU A 106 2.13 -18.52 -7.88
CA GLU A 106 3.40 -18.85 -8.55
C GLU A 106 4.58 -18.83 -7.58
N ALA A 107 4.60 -17.85 -6.67
CA ALA A 107 5.58 -17.70 -5.60
C ALA A 107 5.35 -18.65 -4.41
N LYS A 108 4.26 -19.43 -4.41
CA LYS A 108 3.87 -20.37 -3.34
C LYS A 108 3.76 -19.69 -1.96
N VAL A 109 3.22 -18.48 -1.94
CA VAL A 109 2.93 -17.75 -0.70
C VAL A 109 1.82 -18.47 0.06
N ASP A 110 2.01 -18.64 1.37
CA ASP A 110 0.96 -19.15 2.25
C ASP A 110 -0.16 -18.10 2.35
N VAL A 111 -1.33 -18.46 1.84
CA VAL A 111 -2.48 -17.56 1.76
C VAL A 111 -2.94 -17.11 3.15
N GLU A 112 -2.77 -17.93 4.19
CA GLU A 112 -3.15 -17.56 5.56
C GLU A 112 -2.23 -16.50 6.15
N LYS A 113 -1.01 -16.34 5.61
CA LYS A 113 -0.07 -15.30 6.01
C LYS A 113 -0.27 -13.98 5.26
N ILE A 114 -1.17 -13.92 4.28
CA ILE A 114 -1.45 -12.68 3.55
C ILE A 114 -2.27 -11.73 4.41
N SER A 115 -1.77 -10.51 4.54
CA SER A 115 -2.53 -9.36 5.01
C SER A 115 -2.76 -8.37 3.88
N VAL A 116 -3.93 -7.73 3.89
CA VAL A 116 -4.31 -6.68 2.95
C VAL A 116 -4.51 -5.39 3.72
N ILE A 117 -3.79 -4.35 3.33
CA ILE A 117 -3.90 -3.02 3.92
C ILE A 117 -4.61 -2.09 2.93
N GLY A 118 -5.71 -1.49 3.37
CA GLY A 118 -6.42 -0.45 2.64
C GLY A 118 -5.87 0.92 2.99
N ILE A 119 -5.28 1.60 2.00
CA ILE A 119 -4.69 2.92 2.14
C ILE A 119 -5.61 3.97 1.54
N ASN A 120 -6.06 4.92 2.34
CA ASN A 120 -6.89 6.02 1.90
C ASN A 120 -6.07 6.99 1.04
N ALA A 121 -6.41 7.12 -0.25
CA ALA A 121 -5.62 7.96 -1.15
C ALA A 121 -5.67 9.45 -0.76
N GLU A 122 -6.77 9.94 -0.19
CA GLU A 122 -6.90 11.35 0.22
C GLU A 122 -6.07 11.65 1.47
N LYS A 123 -6.10 10.77 2.48
CA LYS A 123 -5.19 10.87 3.64
C LYS A 123 -3.74 10.79 3.16
N LEU A 124 -3.40 9.78 2.34
CA LEU A 124 -2.06 9.61 1.79
C LEU A 124 -1.56 10.87 1.04
N ALA A 125 -2.39 11.45 0.16
CA ALA A 125 -1.99 12.62 -0.61
C ALA A 125 -1.75 13.88 0.24
N ARG A 126 -2.41 13.99 1.40
CA ARG A 126 -2.17 15.06 2.37
C ARG A 126 -0.81 14.92 3.06
N HIS A 127 -0.36 13.69 3.31
CA HIS A 127 0.93 13.43 3.94
C HIS A 127 2.10 13.36 2.96
N CYS A 128 1.88 12.93 1.72
CA CYS A 128 2.94 12.82 0.71
C CYS A 128 3.43 14.20 0.24
N LYS A 129 4.75 14.39 0.25
CA LYS A 129 5.41 15.55 -0.36
C LYS A 129 5.76 15.30 -1.82
N LYS A 130 6.06 14.06 -2.18
CA LYS A 130 6.44 13.64 -3.53
C LYS A 130 5.20 13.39 -4.38
N ASP A 131 5.34 13.62 -5.69
CA ASP A 131 4.34 13.13 -6.66
C ASP A 131 4.43 11.60 -6.73
N TRP A 132 3.35 10.97 -7.18
CA TRP A 132 3.29 9.51 -7.32
C TRP A 132 3.74 9.04 -8.70
N GLY A 133 4.07 7.76 -8.84
CA GLY A 133 4.34 7.12 -10.13
C GLY A 133 3.13 6.30 -10.54
N LEU A 134 2.53 6.59 -11.70
CA LEU A 134 1.38 5.83 -12.19
C LEU A 134 1.83 4.83 -13.26
N ASP A 135 1.67 3.54 -12.98
CA ASP A 135 1.79 2.47 -13.96
C ASP A 135 0.38 2.03 -14.37
N THR A 136 -0.05 2.48 -15.55
CA THR A 136 -1.37 2.13 -16.09
C THR A 136 -1.45 0.70 -16.60
N VAL A 137 -0.32 0.06 -16.92
CA VAL A 137 -0.29 -1.31 -17.44
C VAL A 137 -0.45 -2.30 -16.29
N GLY A 138 0.32 -2.11 -15.22
CA GLY A 138 0.17 -2.88 -13.98
C GLY A 138 -1.02 -2.46 -13.14
N ASN A 139 -1.64 -1.31 -13.44
CA ASN A 139 -2.65 -0.66 -12.60
C ASN A 139 -2.14 -0.56 -11.15
N LEU A 140 -0.92 -0.01 -11.05
CA LEU A 140 -0.17 0.25 -9.83
C LEU A 140 0.12 1.74 -9.68
N VAL A 141 0.18 2.19 -8.44
CA VAL A 141 0.76 3.47 -8.06
C VAL A 141 1.97 3.26 -7.18
N TYR A 142 3.06 3.95 -7.50
CA TYR A 142 4.30 3.94 -6.74
C TYR A 142 4.41 5.19 -5.86
N ILE A 143 4.61 4.96 -4.57
CA ILE A 143 4.85 5.97 -3.54
C ILE A 143 6.33 5.96 -3.19
N TYR A 144 7.00 7.11 -3.33
CA TYR A 144 8.46 7.22 -3.19
C TYR A 144 8.90 7.71 -1.80
N GLU A 145 8.06 7.52 -0.79
CA GLU A 145 8.27 7.92 0.60
C GLU A 145 7.48 6.97 1.52
N THR A 146 7.77 7.00 2.82
CA THR A 146 7.04 6.22 3.82
C THR A 146 5.54 6.57 3.78
N ILE A 147 4.70 5.54 3.76
CA ILE A 147 3.24 5.70 3.94
C ILE A 147 2.97 5.75 5.44
N PRO A 148 2.42 6.86 5.96
CA PRO A 148 2.15 7.01 7.38
C PRO A 148 0.99 6.11 7.82
N VAL A 149 0.99 5.72 9.10
CA VAL A 149 -0.05 4.87 9.71
C VAL A 149 -1.42 5.54 9.57
N GLU A 150 -1.46 6.86 9.70
CA GLU A 150 -2.65 7.70 9.57
C GLU A 150 -3.29 7.65 8.18
N ALA A 151 -2.58 7.15 7.15
CA ALA A 151 -3.15 6.94 5.83
C ALA A 151 -3.82 5.57 5.66
N ILE A 152 -3.65 4.66 6.62
CA ILE A 152 -4.28 3.34 6.62
C ILE A 152 -5.73 3.51 7.10
N ASP A 153 -6.70 2.99 6.34
CA ASP A 153 -8.10 2.94 6.77
C ASP A 153 -8.40 1.58 7.43
N PHE A 154 -7.86 0.49 6.87
CA PHE A 154 -8.11 -0.83 7.42
C PHE A 154 -6.98 -1.82 7.15
N ILE A 155 -6.95 -2.87 7.96
CA ILE A 155 -6.09 -4.04 7.80
C ILE A 155 -6.95 -5.30 7.85
N MET A 156 -6.87 -6.12 6.81
CA MET A 156 -7.52 -7.43 6.75
C MET A 156 -6.48 -8.53 6.94
N ILE A 157 -6.75 -9.47 7.85
CA ILE A 157 -5.85 -10.56 8.25
C ILE A 157 -6.60 -11.89 8.11
N LYS A 158 -5.94 -12.91 7.56
CA LYS A 158 -6.49 -14.28 7.45
C LYS A 158 -6.04 -15.21 8.56
N ASP A 159 -4.93 -14.91 9.23
CA ASP A 159 -4.46 -15.64 10.39
C ASP A 159 -5.16 -15.20 11.68
N LYS A 160 -5.93 -16.10 12.29
CA LYS A 160 -6.68 -15.84 13.53
C LYS A 160 -5.76 -15.52 14.70
N ALA A 161 -4.56 -16.11 14.77
CA ALA A 161 -3.65 -15.87 15.89
C ALA A 161 -3.12 -14.42 15.86
N ASN A 162 -2.68 -13.94 14.69
CA ASN A 162 -2.25 -12.57 14.52
C ASN A 162 -3.40 -11.55 14.58
N LEU A 163 -4.62 -11.90 14.13
CA LEU A 163 -5.79 -11.01 14.21
C LEU A 163 -5.95 -10.41 15.62
N LYS A 164 -6.08 -11.27 16.64
CA LYS A 164 -6.31 -10.82 18.02
C LYS A 164 -5.16 -9.96 18.55
N ARG A 165 -3.92 -10.33 18.19
CA ARG A 165 -2.72 -9.57 18.59
C ARG A 165 -2.74 -8.16 18.00
N ILE A 166 -3.14 -8.03 16.74
CA ILE A 166 -3.18 -6.76 16.01
C ILE A 166 -4.37 -5.91 16.48
N GLU A 167 -5.56 -6.48 16.65
CA GLU A 167 -6.72 -5.81 17.25
C GLU A 167 -6.35 -5.20 18.61
N THR A 168 -5.72 -6.00 19.49
CA THR A 168 -5.29 -5.54 20.82
C THR A 168 -4.29 -4.37 20.73
N PHE A 169 -3.35 -4.41 19.78
CA PHE A 169 -2.38 -3.34 19.59
C PHE A 169 -3.03 -2.03 19.12
N VAL A 170 -3.94 -2.12 18.15
CA VAL A 170 -4.68 -0.96 17.62
C VAL A 170 -5.52 -0.31 18.71
N GLU A 171 -6.28 -1.12 19.47
CA GLU A 171 -7.11 -0.64 20.57
C GLU A 171 -6.29 -0.01 21.70
N ALA A 172 -5.19 -0.65 22.11
CA ALA A 172 -4.37 -0.17 23.22
C ALA A 172 -3.63 1.15 22.92
N ASN A 173 -3.41 1.47 21.64
CA ASN A 173 -2.70 2.66 21.20
C ASN A 173 -3.63 3.72 20.58
N ASP A 174 -4.97 3.54 20.66
CA ASP A 174 -5.97 4.45 20.11
C ASP A 174 -5.72 4.79 18.61
N ILE A 175 -5.36 3.76 17.84
CA ILE A 175 -5.08 3.91 16.41
C ILE A 175 -6.41 3.77 15.65
N ASP A 176 -6.79 4.79 14.87
CA ASP A 176 -8.02 4.81 14.06
C ASP A 176 -7.86 3.98 12.77
N ILE A 177 -7.78 2.65 12.93
CA ILE A 177 -7.69 1.66 11.84
C ILE A 177 -8.68 0.53 12.12
N ASP A 178 -9.52 0.19 11.14
CA ASP A 178 -10.38 -0.98 11.26
C ASP A 178 -9.58 -2.27 11.00
N VAL A 179 -9.68 -3.26 11.89
CA VAL A 179 -9.05 -4.57 11.71
C VAL A 179 -10.12 -5.61 11.41
N PHE A 180 -9.96 -6.34 10.30
CA PHE A 180 -10.94 -7.32 9.82
C PHE A 180 -10.35 -8.71 9.69
N TYR A 181 -11.16 -9.72 10.03
CA TYR A 181 -10.87 -11.10 9.66
C TYR A 181 -11.30 -11.38 8.22
N GLY A 182 -10.36 -11.83 7.39
CA GLY A 182 -10.62 -12.16 5.99
C GLY A 182 -11.10 -13.60 5.80
N GLU A 183 -12.42 -13.83 5.83
CA GLU A 183 -13.00 -15.09 5.33
C GLU A 183 -13.31 -14.96 3.85
N THR A 184 -12.83 -15.91 3.04
CA THR A 184 -13.27 -16.18 1.66
C THR A 184 -14.07 -15.05 0.97
N GLY A 185 -13.39 -13.94 0.68
CA GLY A 185 -13.88 -12.86 -0.18
C GLY A 185 -14.89 -11.86 0.41
N ASN A 186 -15.36 -11.99 1.66
CA ASN A 186 -16.36 -11.06 2.21
C ASN A 186 -15.83 -10.28 3.43
N ILE A 187 -15.81 -8.95 3.31
CA ILE A 187 -15.56 -8.01 4.39
C ILE A 187 -16.89 -7.79 5.11
N LYS A 188 -17.03 -8.25 6.36
CA LYS A 188 -18.10 -7.76 7.23
C LYS A 188 -17.55 -6.54 7.97
N GLN A 189 -18.03 -5.34 7.64
CA GLN A 189 -17.89 -4.20 8.55
C GLN A 189 -18.62 -4.57 9.84
N LYS A 190 -17.93 -4.53 10.98
CA LYS A 190 -18.61 -4.52 12.28
C LYS A 190 -19.29 -3.16 12.37
N GLU A 191 -20.62 -3.15 12.35
CA GLU A 191 -21.40 -1.98 12.78
C GLU A 191 -20.92 -1.65 14.20
N LYS A 192 -20.44 -0.42 14.42
CA LYS A 192 -20.15 0.07 15.77
C LYS A 192 -21.48 0.06 16.52
N GLU A 193 -21.62 -0.83 17.49
CA GLU A 193 -22.71 -0.76 18.46
C GLU A 193 -22.56 0.56 19.23
N GLU A 194 -23.41 1.54 18.91
CA GLU A 194 -23.59 2.74 19.70
C GLU A 194 -24.07 2.31 21.10
N LYS A 195 -23.25 2.59 22.13
CA LYS A 195 -23.65 2.53 23.53
C LYS A 195 -24.05 3.91 24.02
#